data_AF-A0A7C0WQW1-F1
#
_entry.id   AF-A0A7C0WQW1-F1
#
_cell.length_a   1.000
_cell.length_b   1.000
_cell.length_c   1.000
_cell.angle_alpha   90.00
_cell.angle_beta   90.00
_cell.angle_gamma   90.00
#
_symmetry.space_group_name_H-M   'P 1'
#
loop_
_entity.id
_entity.type
_entity.pdbx_description
1 polymer ?
#
loop_
_entity_poly.entity_id
_entity_poly.type
_entity_poly.pdbx_seq_one_letter_code
_entity_poly.pdbx_strand_id
1 'polypeptide(L)'
;MTKSIIITFAGLFSIIITVFSSMVIAAPPPIYVCYFAHIEESRNVQRLESYLKERREIRLFAEMMAENGVAFNLQPDWTFLSEVGLYDFGSVVEDTNGKNLIRYFKEDLGTAIDPHGHEVFGHNYADIAYLIES
;
A
#
# COMPACT_ATOMS: atom_id res chain seq x y z
N MET A 1 -58.94 -23.38 -69.81
CA MET A 1 -58.42 -22.34 -68.90
C MET A 1 -58.40 -22.91 -67.48
N THR A 2 -57.29 -23.56 -67.13
CA THR A 2 -57.04 -24.12 -65.79
C THR A 2 -56.24 -23.11 -64.98
N LYS A 3 -56.79 -22.64 -63.85
CA LYS A 3 -56.07 -21.75 -62.93
C LYS A 3 -55.32 -22.62 -61.91
N SER A 4 -53.99 -22.58 -61.97
CA SER A 4 -53.14 -23.16 -60.92
C SER A 4 -52.97 -22.13 -59.80
N ILE A 5 -53.27 -22.55 -58.56
CA ILE A 5 -53.01 -21.78 -57.35
C ILE A 5 -51.59 -22.11 -56.90
N ILE A 6 -50.71 -21.10 -56.89
CA ILE A 6 -49.38 -21.19 -56.30
C ILE A 6 -49.52 -20.81 -54.83
N ILE A 7 -49.31 -21.78 -53.93
CA ILE A 7 -49.19 -21.54 -52.49
C ILE A 7 -47.70 -21.35 -52.20
N THR A 8 -47.28 -20.10 -51.97
CA THR A 8 -45.92 -19.76 -51.53
C THR A 8 -45.78 -20.13 -50.06
N PHE A 9 -44.99 -21.16 -49.77
CA PHE A 9 -44.59 -21.57 -48.42
C PHE A 9 -43.55 -20.58 -47.88
N ALA A 10 -44.01 -19.44 -47.38
CA ALA A 10 -43.20 -18.52 -46.59
C ALA A 10 -43.43 -18.84 -45.11
N GLY A 11 -42.70 -19.84 -44.58
CA GLY A 11 -42.92 -20.30 -43.22
C GLY A 11 -41.68 -20.95 -42.61
N LEU A 12 -41.19 -20.31 -41.55
CA LEU A 12 -40.27 -20.82 -40.53
C LEU A 12 -38.79 -20.96 -40.92
N PHE A 13 -38.10 -19.81 -41.00
CA PHE A 13 -36.73 -19.76 -40.48
C PHE A 13 -36.83 -19.62 -38.96
N SER A 14 -36.78 -20.75 -38.26
CA SER A 14 -36.74 -20.79 -36.79
C SER A 14 -35.38 -20.29 -36.35
N ILE A 15 -35.30 -19.01 -36.01
CA ILE A 15 -34.14 -18.41 -35.37
C ILE A 15 -34.12 -18.91 -33.92
N ILE A 16 -33.37 -19.98 -33.67
CA ILE A 16 -32.97 -20.39 -32.32
C ILE A 16 -31.88 -19.40 -31.88
N ILE A 17 -32.28 -18.26 -31.30
CA ILE A 17 -31.39 -17.46 -30.47
C ILE A 17 -31.24 -18.24 -29.17
N THR A 18 -30.17 -19.02 -29.08
CA THR A 18 -29.72 -19.57 -27.80
C THR A 18 -29.25 -18.40 -26.97
N VAL A 19 -30.13 -17.86 -26.12
CA VAL A 19 -29.76 -16.91 -25.07
C VAL A 19 -28.87 -17.69 -24.11
N PHE A 20 -27.56 -17.63 -24.34
CA PHE A 20 -26.59 -17.93 -23.29
C PHE A 20 -26.77 -16.84 -22.24
N SER A 21 -27.66 -17.08 -21.28
CA SER A 21 -27.65 -16.36 -20.03
C SER A 21 -26.30 -16.64 -19.39
N SER A 22 -25.35 -15.74 -19.60
CA SER A 22 -24.13 -15.67 -18.82
C SER A 22 -24.58 -15.64 -17.36
N MET A 23 -24.43 -16.77 -16.66
CA MET A 23 -24.48 -16.77 -15.21
C MET A 23 -23.36 -15.84 -14.78
N VAL A 24 -23.72 -14.62 -14.40
CA VAL A 24 -22.81 -13.69 -13.74
C VAL A 24 -22.52 -14.34 -12.39
N ILE A 25 -21.43 -15.12 -12.32
CA ILE A 25 -20.87 -15.53 -11.05
C ILE A 25 -20.38 -14.24 -10.41
N ALA A 26 -21.15 -13.73 -9.44
CA ALA A 26 -20.72 -12.61 -8.66
C ALA A 26 -19.37 -12.97 -8.02
N ALA A 27 -18.34 -12.16 -8.29
CA ALA A 27 -17.06 -12.32 -7.61
C ALA A 27 -17.31 -12.28 -6.09
N PRO A 28 -16.56 -13.08 -5.30
CA PRO A 28 -16.63 -12.95 -3.85
C PRO A 28 -16.37 -11.49 -3.46
N PRO A 29 -17.00 -11.00 -2.38
CA PRO A 29 -16.76 -9.64 -1.92
C PRO A 29 -15.27 -9.45 -1.63
N PRO A 30 -14.68 -8.30 -2.00
CA PRO A 30 -13.27 -8.05 -1.75
C PRO A 30 -12.98 -8.01 -0.25
N ILE A 31 -11.84 -8.57 0.16
CA ILE A 31 -11.28 -8.42 1.51
C ILE A 31 -10.23 -7.32 1.46
N TYR A 32 -10.36 -6.33 2.33
CA TYR A 32 -9.38 -5.27 2.49
C TYR A 32 -8.51 -5.58 3.71
N VAL A 33 -7.19 -5.49 3.54
CA VAL A 33 -6.22 -5.72 4.61
C VAL A 33 -5.38 -4.44 4.77
N CYS A 34 -5.20 -4.03 6.02
CA CYS A 34 -4.29 -2.96 6.41
C CYS A 34 -3.39 -3.49 7.52
N TYR A 35 -2.07 -3.28 7.39
CA TYR A 35 -1.11 -3.62 8.43
C TYR A 35 -0.69 -2.38 9.19
N PHE A 36 -0.59 -2.53 10.51
CA PHE A 36 -0.09 -1.52 11.43
C PHE A 36 1.18 -2.06 12.08
N ALA A 37 2.26 -1.28 12.06
CA ALA A 37 3.49 -1.61 12.75
C ALA A 37 3.90 -0.47 13.67
N HIS A 38 4.24 -0.81 14.91
CA HIS A 38 4.77 0.12 15.91
C HIS A 38 6.28 -0.06 16.00
N ILE A 39 7.00 1.06 15.98
CA ILE A 39 8.40 1.11 16.42
C ILE A 39 8.38 1.88 17.74
N GLU A 40 8.59 1.17 18.83
CA GLU A 40 8.40 1.69 20.17
C GLU A 40 9.60 2.47 20.71
N GLU A 41 9.31 3.40 21.62
CA GLU A 41 10.29 4.23 22.28
C GLU A 41 11.39 3.41 22.98
N SER A 42 12.63 3.78 22.70
CA SER A 42 13.77 3.36 23.50
C SER A 42 14.39 4.56 24.22
N ARG A 43 15.16 4.31 25.28
CA ARG A 43 15.75 5.41 26.06
C ARG A 43 16.76 6.25 25.26
N ASN A 44 17.38 5.69 24.24
CA ASN A 44 18.44 6.35 23.46
C ASN A 44 18.32 5.99 21.99
N VAL A 45 18.69 6.91 21.11
CA VAL A 45 18.94 6.59 19.70
C VAL A 45 19.96 5.46 19.59
N GLN A 46 19.69 4.55 18.66
CA GLN A 46 20.53 3.41 18.35
C GLN A 46 21.82 3.84 17.68
N ARG A 47 22.80 2.94 17.69
CA ARG A 47 24.02 3.11 16.90
C ARG A 47 23.72 2.90 15.42
N LEU A 48 24.49 3.58 14.56
CA LEU A 48 24.35 3.50 13.09
C LEU A 48 24.23 2.05 12.57
N GLU A 49 25.04 1.12 13.06
CA GLU A 49 24.97 -0.29 12.60
C GLU A 49 23.63 -0.96 12.90
N SER A 50 23.08 -0.73 14.10
CA SER A 50 21.76 -1.22 14.51
C SER A 50 20.66 -0.59 13.66
N TYR A 51 20.74 0.74 13.51
CA TYR A 51 19.82 1.49 12.67
C TYR A 51 19.83 0.98 11.22
N LEU A 52 21.00 0.79 10.59
CA LEU A 52 21.08 0.34 9.20
C LEU A 52 20.47 -1.05 8.98
N LYS A 53 20.59 -1.94 9.97
CA LYS A 53 19.93 -3.25 9.93
C LYS A 53 18.41 -3.10 9.97
N GLU A 54 17.90 -2.37 10.96
CA GLU A 54 16.46 -2.17 11.19
C GLU A 54 15.81 -1.39 10.04
N ARG A 55 16.48 -0.33 9.57
CA ARG A 55 16.13 0.45 8.38
C ARG A 55 15.93 -0.44 7.16
N ARG A 56 16.86 -1.36 6.89
CA ARG A 56 16.75 -2.29 5.77
C ARG A 56 15.53 -3.20 5.94
N GLU A 57 15.32 -3.74 7.13
CA GLU A 57 14.21 -4.68 7.39
C GLU A 57 12.85 -4.01 7.22
N ILE A 58 12.67 -2.81 7.79
CA ILE A 58 11.41 -2.07 7.65
C ILE A 58 11.20 -1.57 6.21
N ARG A 59 12.28 -1.21 5.49
CA ARG A 59 12.19 -0.85 4.06
C ARG A 59 11.67 -2.01 3.22
N LEU A 60 12.30 -3.18 3.34
CA LEU A 60 11.91 -4.37 2.59
C LEU A 60 10.47 -4.79 2.93
N PHE A 61 10.05 -4.63 4.18
CA PHE A 61 8.67 -4.90 4.58
C PHE A 61 7.67 -3.93 3.95
N ALA A 62 7.97 -2.63 3.95
CA ALA A 62 7.12 -1.61 3.34
C ALA A 62 7.02 -1.79 1.81
N GLU A 63 8.14 -2.10 1.15
CA GLU A 63 8.18 -2.42 -0.29
C GLU A 63 7.31 -3.64 -0.61
N MET A 64 7.43 -4.72 0.16
CA MET A 64 6.59 -5.91 0.00
C MET A 64 5.10 -5.58 0.14
N MET A 65 4.72 -4.72 1.11
CA MET A 65 3.33 -4.30 1.26
C MET A 65 2.83 -3.52 0.03
N ALA A 66 3.62 -2.54 -0.43
CA ALA A 66 3.28 -1.74 -1.60
C ALA A 66 3.17 -2.59 -2.88
N GLU A 67 4.12 -3.50 -3.11
CA GLU A 67 4.13 -4.43 -4.25
C GLU A 67 2.88 -5.33 -4.31
N ASN A 68 2.34 -5.68 -3.14
CA ASN A 68 1.13 -6.51 -3.02
C ASN A 68 -0.17 -5.69 -2.93
N GLY A 69 -0.10 -4.35 -3.07
CA GLY A 69 -1.27 -3.47 -2.97
C GLY A 69 -1.91 -3.46 -1.59
N VAL A 70 -1.13 -3.76 -0.54
CA VAL A 70 -1.59 -3.81 0.85
C VAL A 70 -1.35 -2.46 1.52
N ALA A 71 -2.39 -1.93 2.17
CA ALA A 71 -2.25 -0.69 2.93
C ALA A 71 -1.34 -0.92 4.15
N PHE A 72 -0.38 -0.02 4.35
CA PHE A 72 0.56 -0.08 5.46
C PHE A 72 0.56 1.25 6.22
N ASN A 73 0.43 1.18 7.54
CA ASN A 73 0.53 2.29 8.47
C ASN A 73 1.69 2.01 9.43
N LEU A 74 2.72 2.86 9.37
CA LEU A 74 3.87 2.82 10.26
C LEU A 74 3.69 3.87 11.35
N GLN A 75 3.85 3.46 12.61
CA GLN A 75 3.77 4.31 13.78
C GLN A 75 5.13 4.33 14.48
N PRO A 76 6.06 5.18 14.00
CA PRO A 76 7.37 5.27 14.61
C PRO A 76 7.36 6.22 15.81
N ASP A 77 8.10 5.86 16.84
CA ASP A 77 8.42 6.75 17.95
C ASP A 77 9.52 7.78 17.58
N TRP A 78 9.67 8.83 18.40
CA TRP A 78 10.68 9.88 18.26
C TRP A 78 12.12 9.35 18.14
N THR A 79 12.45 8.21 18.78
CA THR A 79 13.81 7.65 18.70
C THR A 79 14.15 7.22 17.28
N PHE A 80 13.27 6.48 16.62
CA PHE A 80 13.46 6.07 15.24
C PHE A 80 13.46 7.26 14.29
N LEU A 81 12.55 8.22 14.47
CA LEU A 81 12.52 9.44 13.67
C LEU A 81 13.82 10.26 13.83
N SER A 82 14.37 10.33 15.04
CA SER A 82 15.65 10.98 15.31
C SER A 82 16.80 10.27 14.60
N GLU A 83 16.81 8.94 14.60
CA GLU A 83 17.81 8.14 13.87
C GLU A 83 17.75 8.36 12.37
N VAL A 84 16.54 8.45 11.79
CA VAL A 84 16.36 8.85 10.39
C VAL A 84 17.01 10.22 10.14
N GLY A 85 16.69 11.23 10.95
CA GLY A 85 17.30 12.56 10.81
C GLY A 85 18.83 12.57 11.01
N LEU A 86 19.36 11.64 11.81
CA LEU A 86 20.79 11.53 12.12
C LEU A 86 21.59 10.71 11.11
N TYR A 87 20.96 9.79 10.37
CA TYR A 87 21.67 8.78 9.58
C TYR A 87 21.23 8.66 8.11
N ASP A 88 20.02 9.09 7.73
CA ASP A 88 19.52 8.98 6.35
C ASP A 88 20.01 10.11 5.44
N PHE A 89 21.30 10.10 5.14
CA PHE A 89 21.92 10.97 4.14
C PHE A 89 23.10 10.30 3.44
N GLY A 90 23.62 10.96 2.40
CA GLY A 90 24.78 10.47 1.64
C GLY A 90 24.49 9.12 0.97
N SER A 91 25.37 8.14 1.16
CA SER A 91 25.20 6.82 0.55
C SER A 91 24.06 6.00 1.16
N VAL A 92 23.54 6.38 2.33
CA VAL A 92 22.45 5.65 3.00
C VAL A 92 21.14 5.75 2.21
N VAL A 93 20.91 6.86 1.50
CA VAL A 93 19.68 7.12 0.75
C VAL A 93 19.71 6.65 -0.71
N GLU A 94 20.79 5.97 -1.13
CA GLU A 94 20.92 5.48 -2.50
C GLU A 94 19.84 4.45 -2.88
N ASP A 95 19.34 3.69 -1.90
CA ASP A 95 18.31 2.66 -2.08
C ASP A 95 16.87 3.20 -1.90
N THR A 96 16.71 4.51 -1.79
CA THR A 96 15.43 5.19 -1.46
C THR A 96 15.22 6.43 -2.32
N ASN A 97 15.70 6.39 -3.57
CA ASN A 97 15.59 7.49 -4.54
C ASN A 97 16.17 8.82 -4.01
N GLY A 98 17.20 8.75 -3.15
CA GLY A 98 17.81 9.92 -2.53
C GLY A 98 16.96 10.58 -1.44
N LYS A 99 15.94 9.89 -0.92
CA LYS A 99 15.06 10.38 0.16
C LYS A 99 15.40 9.69 1.47
N ASN A 100 15.15 10.38 2.59
CA ASN A 100 15.11 9.68 3.87
C ASN A 100 13.94 8.67 3.89
N LEU A 101 14.01 7.69 4.79
CA LEU A 101 13.09 6.56 4.78
C LEU A 101 11.63 6.96 4.98
N ILE A 102 11.37 7.97 5.82
CA ILE A 102 10.01 8.48 6.08
C ILE A 102 9.41 9.08 4.81
N ARG A 103 10.18 9.91 4.10
CA ARG A 103 9.77 10.49 2.83
C ARG A 103 9.61 9.43 1.75
N TYR A 104 10.52 8.48 1.65
CA TYR A 104 10.41 7.36 0.70
C TYR A 104 9.11 6.55 0.93
N PHE A 105 8.81 6.22 2.18
CA PHE A 105 7.59 5.50 2.53
C PHE A 105 6.32 6.27 2.16
N LYS A 106 6.26 7.56 2.49
CA LYS A 106 5.09 8.40 2.23
C LYS A 106 4.91 8.70 0.74
N GLU A 107 5.99 9.11 0.07
CA GLU A 107 5.93 9.66 -1.28
C GLU A 107 5.99 8.58 -2.37
N ASP A 108 6.78 7.52 -2.19
CA ASP A 108 7.03 6.51 -3.22
C ASP A 108 6.18 5.25 -3.00
N LEU A 109 5.95 4.86 -1.73
CA LEU A 109 5.21 3.62 -1.40
C LEU A 109 3.74 3.86 -1.02
N GLY A 110 3.36 5.10 -0.68
CA GLY A 110 2.01 5.42 -0.20
C GLY A 110 1.72 4.92 1.21
N THR A 111 2.76 4.60 1.99
CA THR A 111 2.65 4.22 3.40
C THR A 111 2.12 5.40 4.24
N ALA A 112 1.15 5.13 5.10
CA ALA A 112 0.70 6.09 6.10
C ALA A 112 1.73 6.18 7.25
N ILE A 113 2.10 7.39 7.65
CA ILE A 113 3.02 7.64 8.76
C ILE A 113 2.21 8.29 9.88
N ASP A 114 2.10 7.61 11.01
CA ASP A 114 1.30 8.01 12.18
C ASP A 114 2.13 7.88 13.46
N PRO A 115 3.10 8.78 13.67
CA PRO A 115 4.06 8.64 14.75
C PRO A 115 3.47 9.00 16.10
N HIS A 116 4.03 8.37 17.13
CA HIS A 116 3.61 8.54 18.50
C HIS A 116 4.81 8.85 19.40
N GLY A 117 4.50 9.18 20.65
CA GLY A 117 5.47 9.25 21.72
C GLY A 117 4.77 8.98 23.04
N HIS A 118 5.48 8.38 23.99
CA HIS A 118 4.93 8.13 25.33
C HIS A 118 5.18 9.29 26.30
N GLU A 119 5.83 10.37 25.84
CA GLU A 119 6.16 11.57 26.61
C GLU A 119 7.01 11.27 27.88
N VAL A 120 7.66 10.10 27.93
CA VAL A 120 8.43 9.66 29.10
C VAL A 120 9.88 10.16 29.05
N PHE A 121 10.44 10.36 27.85
CA PHE A 121 11.82 10.81 27.66
C PHE A 121 11.97 12.19 27.03
N GLY A 122 10.95 13.05 27.16
CA GLY A 122 11.08 14.49 26.95
C GLY A 122 10.76 15.00 25.54
N HIS A 123 10.25 14.16 24.64
CA HIS A 123 9.66 14.59 23.37
C HIS A 123 8.14 14.69 23.53
N ASN A 124 7.59 15.85 23.21
CA ASN A 124 6.15 16.04 23.11
C ASN A 124 5.69 15.92 21.64
N TYR A 125 4.38 15.99 21.42
CA TYR A 125 3.79 15.88 20.08
C TYR A 125 4.31 16.91 19.05
N ALA A 126 4.70 18.10 19.47
CA ALA A 126 5.26 19.11 18.56
C ALA A 126 6.68 18.74 18.11
N ASP A 127 7.48 18.16 19.00
CA ASP A 127 8.83 17.68 18.66
C ASP A 127 8.74 16.51 17.66
N ILE A 128 7.79 15.60 17.89
CA ILE A 128 7.52 14.48 16.97
C ILE A 128 7.06 15.01 15.61
N ALA A 129 6.14 15.97 15.59
CA ALA A 129 5.68 16.58 14.35
C ALA A 129 6.83 17.21 13.54
N TYR A 130 7.78 17.85 14.22
CA TYR A 130 8.97 18.40 13.57
C TYR A 130 9.84 17.30 12.94
N LEU A 131 10.02 16.16 13.60
CA LEU A 131 10.84 15.05 13.11
C LEU A 131 10.26 14.34 11.87
N ILE A 132 8.96 14.47 11.60
CA ILE A 132 8.33 13.91 10.38
C ILE A 132 8.66 14.77 9.15
N GLU A 133 8.88 16.06 9.35
CA GLU A 133 9.10 17.05 8.28
C GLU A 133 10.59 17.24 7.95
N SER A 134 11.49 16.72 8.79
CA SER A 134 12.95 16.75 8.57
C SER A 134 13.44 15.71 7.57
#